data_AF-A0A067T825-F1
#
_entry.id   AF-A0A067T825-F1
#
_cell.length_a   1.000
_cell.length_b   1.000
_cell.length_c   1.000
_cell.angle_alpha   90.00
_cell.angle_beta   90.00
_cell.angle_gamma   90.00
#
_symmetry.space_group_name_H-M   'P 1'
#
loop_
_entity.id
_entity.type
_entity.pdbx_description
1 polymer ?
#
loop_
_entity_poly.entity_id
_entity_poly.type
_entity_poly.pdbx_seq_one_letter_code
_entity_poly.pdbx_strand_id
1 'polypeptide(L)'
;MTTHSLIQVIDIELQPLSIGNDLDPTPGRQSRPWHPKITPYRLAFISTTLVLGTTKAVLTQQGRTIAPITLEWISGVLLALVFYIANTYDTESHPPRYLSSFFTFDCMDILWNSLSLLSMPRPSYVSNELPSLPSTKEGHPPMTFYRIVLNLAVALFGMSKAALSYSRSSTPVTWLDWFIGTILAIVLYILGLYEYNSTEKWAPFFLKDRGISTVIAVSQLLFVLALVAFFISCFGLTIIWDTSGKLHVILGRMITFEVTKHGNLSNSLARYAILDFFRHCFCF
;
A
#
# COMPACT_ATOMS: atom_id res chain seq x y z
N MET A 1 58.26 17.68 -25.28
CA MET A 1 57.99 17.82 -26.72
C MET A 1 57.50 16.46 -27.18
N THR A 2 56.24 16.21 -27.49
CA THR A 2 55.25 17.05 -28.16
C THR A 2 53.85 16.56 -27.75
N THR A 3 53.13 17.40 -27.02
CA THR A 3 51.67 17.42 -26.93
C THR A 3 51.09 17.74 -28.30
N HIS A 4 50.03 17.07 -28.75
CA HIS A 4 48.92 17.62 -29.57
C HIS A 4 48.03 16.48 -30.11
N SER A 5 46.71 16.73 -30.11
CA SER A 5 45.62 15.99 -30.80
C SER A 5 45.21 14.66 -30.12
N LEU A 6 43.96 14.40 -29.72
CA LEU A 6 42.65 14.79 -30.25
C LEU A 6 41.66 15.03 -29.10
N ILE A 7 41.36 16.30 -28.83
CA ILE A 7 40.08 16.71 -28.26
C ILE A 7 39.10 16.60 -29.42
N GLN A 8 38.36 15.49 -29.50
CA GLN A 8 37.16 15.44 -30.32
C GLN A 8 36.12 16.29 -29.60
N VAL A 9 36.05 17.55 -30.03
CA VAL A 9 34.96 18.47 -29.79
C VAL A 9 33.69 17.78 -30.29
N ILE A 10 32.92 17.25 -29.34
CA ILE A 10 31.56 16.82 -29.57
C ILE A 10 30.77 18.12 -29.74
N ASP A 11 30.60 18.54 -30.98
CA ASP A 11 29.55 19.46 -31.39
C ASP A 11 28.21 18.76 -31.13
N ILE A 12 27.71 18.91 -29.89
CA ILE A 12 26.27 18.76 -29.63
C ILE A 12 25.61 19.92 -30.35
N GLU A 13 25.21 19.64 -31.58
CA GLU A 13 24.26 20.40 -32.35
C GLU A 13 22.99 20.53 -31.50
N LEU A 14 22.90 21.62 -30.74
CA LEU A 14 21.67 22.11 -30.16
C LEU A 14 20.73 22.42 -31.31
N GLN A 15 20.01 21.40 -31.79
CA GLN A 15 18.76 21.66 -32.50
C GLN A 15 17.91 22.51 -31.56
N PRO A 16 17.55 23.75 -31.95
CA PRO A 16 16.59 24.51 -31.18
C PRO A 16 15.34 23.64 -31.14
N LEU A 17 15.00 23.18 -29.94
CA LEU A 17 13.76 22.46 -29.68
C LEU A 17 12.68 23.45 -30.07
N SER A 18 12.19 23.31 -31.31
CA SER A 18 11.08 24.07 -31.85
C SER A 18 9.90 23.67 -30.99
N ILE A 19 9.70 24.44 -29.92
CA ILE A 19 8.48 24.47 -29.13
C ILE A 19 7.46 25.02 -30.13
N GLY A 20 6.93 24.11 -30.95
CA GLY A 20 5.85 24.39 -31.86
C GLY A 20 4.72 24.95 -31.04
N ASN A 21 4.37 26.20 -31.32
CA ASN A 21 3.20 26.89 -30.78
C ASN A 21 1.90 26.31 -31.37
N ASP A 22 1.86 25.01 -31.67
CA ASP A 22 0.66 24.24 -32.01
C ASP A 22 -0.14 23.95 -30.72
N LEU A 23 -0.43 25.01 -29.98
CA LEU A 23 -1.60 25.10 -29.12
C LEU A 23 -2.81 25.20 -30.05
N ASP A 24 -3.12 24.10 -30.72
CA ASP A 24 -4.47 23.86 -31.22
C ASP A 24 -5.36 23.70 -29.97
N PRO A 25 -6.26 24.64 -29.67
CA PRO A 25 -7.16 24.54 -28.53
C PRO A 25 -8.23 23.51 -28.87
N THR A 26 -7.85 22.24 -28.88
CA THR A 26 -8.81 21.15 -29.05
C THR A 26 -9.76 21.20 -27.85
N PRO A 27 -11.05 21.45 -28.08
CA PRO A 27 -12.00 21.71 -27.01
C PRO A 27 -12.20 20.43 -26.20
N GLY A 28 -11.87 20.52 -24.91
CA GLY A 28 -12.43 19.66 -23.87
C GLY A 28 -12.00 18.20 -23.90
N ARG A 29 -10.69 17.91 -23.83
CA ARG A 29 -10.21 16.59 -23.40
C ARG A 29 -10.62 16.42 -21.93
N GLN A 30 -11.87 16.01 -21.70
CA GLN A 30 -12.37 15.68 -20.38
C GLN A 30 -11.41 14.67 -19.77
N SER A 31 -10.68 15.11 -18.74
CA SER A 31 -9.71 14.29 -18.03
C SER A 31 -10.49 13.17 -17.35
N ARG A 32 -10.52 12.01 -17.99
CA ARG A 32 -11.13 10.81 -17.39
C ARG A 32 -10.36 10.50 -16.10
N PRO A 33 -11.04 10.15 -15.01
CA PRO A 33 -10.37 9.76 -13.78
C PRO A 33 -9.43 8.58 -14.08
N TRP A 34 -8.19 8.72 -13.66
CA TRP A 34 -7.19 7.67 -13.76
C TRP A 34 -7.17 6.86 -12.46
N HIS A 35 -7.04 5.54 -12.59
CA HIS A 35 -6.89 4.64 -11.45
C HIS A 35 -5.75 3.64 -11.71
N PRO A 36 -5.00 3.26 -10.67
CA PRO A 36 -3.94 2.27 -10.80
C PRO A 36 -4.53 0.94 -11.22
N LYS A 37 -3.83 0.26 -12.12
CA LYS A 37 -4.22 -1.07 -12.56
C LYS A 37 -4.04 -2.06 -11.42
N ILE A 38 -5.09 -2.79 -11.08
CA ILE A 38 -5.01 -3.87 -10.10
C ILE A 38 -4.71 -5.16 -10.86
N THR A 39 -3.43 -5.48 -11.00
CA THR A 39 -3.00 -6.71 -11.67
C THR A 39 -3.14 -7.91 -10.73
N PRO A 40 -3.26 -9.14 -11.26
CA PRO A 40 -3.25 -10.37 -10.44
C PRO A 40 -2.07 -10.45 -9.47
N TYR A 41 -0.89 -9.98 -9.89
CA TYR A 41 0.28 -9.83 -9.03
C TYR A 41 0.01 -8.95 -7.81
N ARG A 42 -0.48 -7.73 -8.03
CA ARG A 42 -0.75 -6.76 -6.94
C ARG A 42 -1.86 -7.25 -6.02
N LEU A 43 -2.88 -7.89 -6.59
CA LEU A 43 -3.93 -8.55 -5.81
C LEU A 43 -3.39 -9.71 -4.97
N ALA A 44 -2.47 -10.51 -5.50
CA ALA A 44 -1.81 -11.59 -4.75
C ALA A 44 -0.96 -11.02 -3.60
N PHE A 45 -0.27 -9.90 -3.80
CA PHE A 45 0.46 -9.20 -2.73
C PHE A 45 -0.49 -8.76 -1.60
N ILE A 46 -1.60 -8.10 -1.94
CA ILE A 46 -2.60 -7.67 -0.96
C ILE A 46 -3.23 -8.87 -0.25
N SER A 47 -3.64 -9.89 -1.00
CA SER A 47 -4.28 -11.09 -0.46
C SER A 47 -3.35 -11.89 0.44
N THR A 48 -2.09 -12.08 0.07
CA THR A 48 -1.13 -12.82 0.90
C THR A 48 -0.82 -12.07 2.18
N THR A 49 -0.65 -10.75 2.11
CA THR A 49 -0.48 -9.89 3.29
C THR A 49 -1.67 -10.03 4.23
N LEU A 50 -2.91 -9.97 3.71
CA LEU A 50 -4.13 -10.12 4.49
C LEU A 50 -4.27 -11.51 5.14
N VAL A 51 -4.02 -12.57 4.36
CA VAL A 51 -4.12 -13.96 4.82
C VAL A 51 -3.07 -14.26 5.89
N LEU A 52 -1.83 -13.81 5.71
CA LEU A 52 -0.77 -14.02 6.69
C LEU A 52 -1.02 -13.24 7.98
N GLY A 53 -1.41 -11.97 7.86
CA GLY A 53 -1.79 -11.15 9.02
C GLY A 53 -2.90 -11.81 9.82
N THR A 54 -3.96 -12.25 9.15
CA THR A 54 -5.11 -12.92 9.79
C THR A 54 -4.72 -14.26 10.40
N THR A 55 -3.96 -15.08 9.67
CA THR A 55 -3.48 -16.38 10.17
C THR A 55 -2.62 -16.20 11.42
N LYS A 56 -1.73 -15.20 11.42
CA LYS A 56 -0.91 -14.86 12.59
C LYS A 56 -1.79 -14.44 13.77
N ALA A 57 -2.77 -13.56 13.57
CA ALA A 57 -3.67 -13.13 14.62
C ALA A 57 -4.42 -14.31 15.27
N VAL A 58 -4.96 -15.21 14.43
CA VAL A 58 -5.67 -16.42 14.90
C VAL A 58 -4.74 -17.35 15.67
N LEU A 59 -3.53 -17.62 15.16
CA LEU A 59 -2.56 -18.50 15.84
C LEU A 59 -2.10 -17.93 17.18
N THR A 60 -1.89 -16.61 17.26
CA THR A 60 -1.51 -15.95 18.50
C THR A 60 -2.65 -15.99 19.52
N GLN A 61 -3.90 -15.79 19.09
CA GLN A 61 -5.08 -15.93 19.96
C GLN A 61 -5.26 -17.36 20.50
N GLN A 62 -4.85 -18.38 19.74
CA GLN A 62 -4.83 -19.77 20.19
C GLN A 62 -3.71 -20.08 21.20
N GLY A 63 -2.90 -19.09 21.59
CA GLY A 63 -1.79 -19.27 22.54
C GLY A 63 -0.59 -20.01 21.95
N ARG A 64 -0.54 -20.22 20.63
CA ARG A 64 0.62 -20.83 19.97
C ARG A 64 1.64 -19.73 19.72
N THR A 65 2.74 -19.71 20.46
CA THR A 65 3.76 -18.65 20.35
C THR A 65 4.83 -18.96 19.30
N ILE A 66 5.23 -20.24 19.16
CA ILE A 66 6.31 -20.64 18.23
C ILE A 66 5.85 -20.60 16.77
N ALA A 67 4.66 -21.15 16.49
CA ALA A 67 4.11 -21.23 15.14
C ALA A 67 4.03 -19.86 14.41
N PRO A 68 3.44 -18.78 14.98
CA PRO A 68 3.36 -17.49 14.31
C PRO A 68 4.73 -16.86 14.08
N ILE A 69 5.70 -17.06 14.98
CA ILE A 69 7.08 -16.57 14.80
C ILE A 69 7.72 -17.28 13.60
N THR A 70 7.64 -18.61 13.53
CA THR A 70 8.21 -19.36 12.40
C THR A 70 7.54 -18.99 11.08
N LEU A 71 6.22 -18.79 11.09
CA LEU A 71 5.45 -18.37 9.94
C LEU A 71 5.90 -16.98 9.48
N GLU A 72 6.08 -16.03 10.39
CA GLU A 72 6.56 -14.67 10.10
C GLU A 72 7.94 -14.70 9.41
N TRP A 73 8.90 -15.45 9.95
CA TRP A 73 10.25 -15.51 9.37
C TRP A 73 10.27 -16.21 8.01
N ILE A 74 9.69 -17.39 7.90
CA ILE A 74 9.75 -18.19 6.67
C ILE A 74 8.93 -17.52 5.58
N SER A 75 7.68 -17.14 5.88
CA SER A 75 6.83 -16.51 4.88
C SER A 75 7.31 -15.11 4.53
N GLY A 76 7.78 -14.33 5.51
CA GLY A 76 8.30 -12.99 5.28
C GLY A 76 9.48 -12.99 4.31
N VAL A 77 10.49 -13.84 4.54
CA VAL A 77 11.67 -13.91 3.66
C VAL A 77 11.30 -14.46 2.28
N LEU A 78 10.56 -15.58 2.23
CA LEU A 78 10.21 -16.23 0.97
C LEU A 78 9.31 -15.32 0.11
N LEU A 79 8.28 -14.73 0.70
CA LEU A 79 7.37 -13.85 -0.03
C LEU A 79 8.05 -12.54 -0.40
N ALA A 80 8.87 -11.94 0.47
CA ALA A 80 9.62 -10.74 0.09
C ALA A 80 10.50 -11.00 -1.14
N LEU A 81 11.18 -12.16 -1.19
CA LEU A 81 11.99 -12.53 -2.36
C LEU A 81 11.13 -12.75 -3.61
N VAL A 82 10.04 -13.51 -3.50
CA VAL A 82 9.12 -13.76 -4.63
C VAL A 82 8.52 -12.45 -5.15
N PHE A 83 8.04 -11.59 -4.25
CA PHE A 83 7.46 -10.30 -4.62
C PHE A 83 8.49 -9.33 -5.16
N TYR A 84 9.72 -9.35 -4.66
CA TYR A 84 10.83 -8.58 -5.21
C TYR A 84 11.13 -8.97 -6.65
N ILE A 85 11.27 -10.28 -6.93
CA ILE A 85 11.49 -10.80 -8.28
C ILE A 85 10.29 -10.48 -9.19
N ALA A 86 9.07 -10.64 -8.70
CA ALA A 86 7.88 -10.31 -9.49
C ALA A 86 7.74 -8.80 -9.74
N ASN A 87 8.19 -7.94 -8.81
CA ASN A 87 8.20 -6.50 -8.97
C ASN A 87 9.16 -6.05 -10.10
N THR A 88 10.27 -6.76 -10.32
CA THR A 88 11.15 -6.44 -11.45
C THR A 88 10.45 -6.68 -12.79
N TYR A 89 9.66 -7.75 -12.88
CA TYR A 89 8.85 -8.03 -14.08
C TYR A 89 7.65 -7.07 -14.25
N ASP A 90 7.06 -6.56 -13.16
CA ASP A 90 5.99 -5.54 -13.23
C ASP A 90 6.53 -4.21 -13.76
N THR A 91 7.80 -3.91 -13.46
CA THR A 91 8.47 -2.67 -13.90
C THR A 91 8.98 -2.75 -15.34
N GLU A 92 9.32 -3.95 -15.83
CA GLU A 92 9.83 -4.13 -17.20
C GLU A 92 8.70 -4.05 -18.23
N SER A 93 8.93 -3.33 -19.34
CA SER A 93 7.92 -3.13 -20.38
C SER A 93 7.56 -4.41 -21.17
N HIS A 94 8.34 -5.49 -21.04
CA HIS A 94 8.19 -6.71 -21.82
C HIS A 94 8.33 -7.98 -20.97
N PRO A 95 7.35 -8.32 -20.12
CA PRO A 95 7.38 -9.57 -19.37
C PRO A 95 7.37 -10.78 -20.33
N PRO A 96 7.94 -11.94 -19.91
CA PRO A 96 7.90 -13.16 -20.72
C PRO A 96 6.47 -13.50 -21.14
N ARG A 97 6.28 -13.99 -22.38
CA ARG A 97 4.94 -14.25 -22.96
C ARG A 97 4.04 -15.13 -22.10
N TYR A 98 4.61 -16.06 -21.33
CA TYR A 98 3.84 -16.93 -20.44
C TYR A 98 3.41 -16.25 -19.12
N LEU A 99 4.10 -15.19 -18.70
CA LEU A 99 3.74 -14.38 -17.52
C LEU A 99 3.00 -13.10 -17.85
N SER A 100 2.96 -12.69 -19.13
CA SER A 100 2.33 -11.43 -19.52
C SER A 100 0.90 -11.33 -18.97
N SER A 101 0.11 -12.39 -19.05
CA SER A 101 -1.25 -12.41 -18.49
C SER A 101 -1.31 -12.11 -16.99
N PHE A 102 -0.29 -12.42 -16.21
CA PHE A 102 -0.28 -12.17 -14.76
C PHE A 102 -0.03 -10.69 -14.41
N PHE A 103 0.68 -9.96 -15.28
CA PHE A 103 1.05 -8.56 -15.09
C PHE A 103 0.19 -7.60 -15.93
N THR A 104 -0.31 -8.04 -17.09
CA THR A 104 -1.08 -7.18 -18.00
C THR A 104 -2.58 -7.30 -17.83
N PHE A 105 -3.08 -8.26 -17.06
CA PHE A 105 -4.51 -8.42 -16.85
C PHE A 105 -5.02 -7.45 -15.78
N ASP A 106 -6.14 -6.77 -16.02
CA ASP A 106 -6.77 -5.86 -15.05
C ASP A 106 -7.85 -6.63 -14.27
N CYS A 107 -7.61 -6.92 -12.99
CA CYS A 107 -8.58 -7.62 -12.15
C CYS A 107 -9.90 -6.84 -11.98
N MET A 108 -9.89 -5.52 -12.19
CA MET A 108 -11.11 -4.72 -12.13
C MET A 108 -12.10 -5.12 -13.24
N ASP A 109 -11.64 -5.64 -14.37
CA ASP A 109 -12.54 -6.14 -15.42
C ASP A 109 -13.39 -7.32 -14.91
N ILE A 110 -12.79 -8.24 -14.15
CA ILE A 110 -13.52 -9.36 -13.53
C ILE A 110 -14.49 -8.85 -12.47
N LEU A 111 -14.03 -7.91 -11.63
CA LEU A 111 -14.87 -7.32 -10.59
C LEU A 111 -16.10 -6.63 -11.20
N TRP A 112 -15.91 -5.78 -12.20
CA TRP A 112 -16.99 -5.10 -12.90
C TRP A 112 -17.89 -6.06 -13.67
N ASN A 113 -17.35 -7.13 -14.26
CA ASN A 113 -18.15 -8.18 -14.87
C ASN A 113 -18.99 -8.95 -13.83
N SER A 114 -18.52 -9.04 -12.59
CA SER A 114 -19.29 -9.64 -11.49
C SER A 114 -20.36 -8.67 -10.96
N LEU A 115 -20.04 -7.38 -10.89
CA LEU A 115 -20.96 -6.32 -10.47
C LEU A 115 -22.02 -5.99 -11.53
N SER A 116 -21.73 -6.23 -12.82
CA SER A 116 -22.71 -6.07 -13.90
C SER A 116 -23.85 -7.08 -13.78
N LEU A 117 -23.60 -8.27 -13.20
CA LEU A 117 -24.65 -9.23 -12.83
C LEU A 117 -25.59 -8.67 -11.75
N LEU A 118 -25.13 -7.68 -10.97
CA LEU A 118 -25.92 -6.96 -9.97
C LEU A 118 -26.48 -5.63 -10.52
N SER A 119 -26.50 -5.45 -11.85
CA SER A 119 -27.00 -4.26 -12.54
C SER A 119 -26.27 -2.95 -12.20
N MET A 120 -25.03 -3.01 -11.72
CA MET A 120 -24.22 -1.81 -11.49
C MET A 120 -23.46 -1.44 -12.78
N PRO A 121 -23.66 -0.24 -13.34
CA PRO A 121 -22.95 0.19 -14.54
C PRO A 121 -21.47 0.42 -14.24
N ARG A 122 -20.60 -0.04 -15.15
CA ARG A 122 -19.16 0.15 -15.06
C ARG A 122 -18.81 1.64 -15.26
N PRO A 123 -18.09 2.29 -14.34
CA PRO A 123 -17.59 3.66 -14.52
C PRO A 123 -16.53 3.71 -15.63
N SER A 124 -16.50 4.81 -16.37
CA SER A 124 -15.47 5.07 -17.38
C SER A 124 -14.20 5.62 -16.72
N TYR A 125 -13.21 4.76 -16.50
CA TYR A 125 -11.87 5.14 -16.04
C TYR A 125 -10.78 4.73 -17.03
N VAL A 126 -9.58 5.26 -16.85
CA VAL A 126 -8.37 4.88 -17.60
C VAL A 126 -7.40 4.22 -16.65
N SER A 127 -6.96 2.99 -16.94
CA SER A 127 -5.97 2.24 -16.15
C SER A 127 -4.61 2.11 -16.82
N ASN A 128 -4.41 2.77 -17.97
CA ASN A 128 -3.12 2.79 -18.64
C ASN A 128 -2.11 3.54 -17.76
N GLU A 129 -1.10 2.83 -17.29
CA GLU A 129 0.00 3.42 -16.54
C GLU A 129 0.88 4.20 -17.52
N LEU A 130 1.26 5.42 -17.16
CA LEU A 130 2.22 6.16 -17.98
C LEU A 130 3.54 5.38 -17.96
N PRO A 131 4.25 5.27 -19.11
CA PRO A 131 5.60 4.74 -19.13
C PRO A 131 6.40 5.49 -18.06
N SER A 132 6.96 4.74 -17.11
CA SER A 132 7.72 5.28 -15.98
C SER A 132 8.60 6.43 -16.48
N LEU A 133 8.39 7.63 -15.93
CA LEU A 133 9.16 8.81 -16.30
C LEU A 133 10.65 8.43 -16.36
N PRO A 134 11.37 8.80 -17.43
CA PRO A 134 12.77 8.42 -17.59
C PRO A 134 13.49 8.84 -16.32
N SER A 135 14.02 7.84 -15.60
CA SER A 135 14.79 8.04 -14.37
C SER A 135 15.69 9.23 -14.59
N THR A 136 15.41 10.34 -13.90
CA THR A 136 16.23 11.54 -13.95
C THR A 136 17.68 11.08 -13.78
N LYS A 137 18.57 11.45 -14.71
CA LYS A 137 19.99 11.03 -14.78
C LYS A 137 20.81 11.26 -13.49
N GLU A 138 20.21 11.85 -12.47
CA GLU A 138 20.74 11.94 -11.12
C GLU A 138 20.78 10.52 -10.54
N GLY A 139 21.97 9.99 -10.32
CA GLY A 139 22.21 8.61 -9.82
C GLY A 139 21.71 8.34 -8.39
N HIS A 140 20.66 9.02 -7.94
CA HIS A 140 20.06 8.88 -6.62
C HIS A 140 18.55 8.66 -6.77
N PRO A 141 17.97 7.67 -6.05
CA PRO A 141 16.54 7.44 -6.06
C PRO A 141 15.81 8.69 -5.54
N PRO A 142 14.73 9.14 -6.19
CA PRO A 142 14.01 10.33 -5.77
C PRO A 142 13.40 10.12 -4.37
N MET A 143 13.67 11.05 -3.45
CA MET A 143 13.08 11.04 -2.13
C MET A 143 11.68 11.66 -2.20
N THR A 144 10.65 10.82 -2.32
CA THR A 144 9.25 11.26 -2.36
C THR A 144 8.65 11.35 -0.96
N PHE A 145 7.62 12.19 -0.79
CA PHE A 145 6.91 12.31 0.51
C PHE A 145 6.32 10.96 0.96
N TYR A 146 5.79 10.17 0.01
CA TYR A 146 5.33 8.81 0.26
C TYR A 146 6.39 7.94 0.92
N ARG A 147 7.64 7.95 0.40
CA ARG A 147 8.76 7.19 0.99
C ARG A 147 9.08 7.65 2.41
N ILE A 148 8.96 8.94 2.71
CA ILE A 148 9.16 9.46 4.07
C ILE A 148 8.06 8.96 5.01
N VAL A 149 6.80 9.04 4.59
CA VAL A 149 5.65 8.52 5.36
C VAL A 149 5.76 7.02 5.60
N LEU A 150 6.11 6.26 4.57
CA LEU A 150 6.29 4.81 4.67
C LEU A 150 7.38 4.45 5.70
N ASN A 151 8.56 5.07 5.60
CA ASN A 151 9.66 4.82 6.55
C ASN A 151 9.28 5.20 7.99
N LEU A 152 8.60 6.33 8.17
CA LEU A 152 8.13 6.77 9.48
C LEU A 152 7.09 5.81 10.05
N ALA A 153 6.11 5.38 9.25
CA ALA A 153 5.07 4.44 9.67
C ALA A 153 5.70 3.12 10.15
N VAL A 154 6.69 2.60 9.42
CA VAL A 154 7.45 1.41 9.80
C VAL A 154 8.20 1.63 11.11
N ALA A 155 8.88 2.78 11.27
CA ALA A 155 9.61 3.11 12.49
C ALA A 155 8.69 3.22 13.72
N LEU A 156 7.57 3.95 13.61
CA LEU A 156 6.58 4.10 14.67
C LEU A 156 5.96 2.76 15.05
N PHE A 157 5.58 1.95 14.06
CA PHE A 157 5.05 0.60 14.28
C PHE A 157 6.05 -0.28 15.03
N GLY A 158 7.32 -0.29 14.60
CA GLY A 158 8.39 -1.03 15.28
C GLY A 158 8.60 -0.60 16.73
N MET A 159 8.63 0.71 16.99
CA MET A 159 8.76 1.25 18.35
C MET A 159 7.54 0.92 19.22
N SER A 160 6.31 1.09 18.69
CA SER A 160 5.07 0.74 19.38
C SER A 160 5.02 -0.75 19.74
N LYS A 161 5.42 -1.62 18.80
CA LYS A 161 5.50 -3.06 19.03
C LYS A 161 6.52 -3.40 20.11
N ALA A 162 7.71 -2.81 20.06
CA ALA A 162 8.73 -3.00 21.07
C ALA A 162 8.24 -2.57 22.46
N ALA A 163 7.64 -1.37 22.56
CA ALA A 163 7.10 -0.84 23.81
C ALA A 163 6.02 -1.76 24.41
N LEU A 164 5.04 -2.19 23.62
CA LEU A 164 3.99 -3.11 24.10
C LEU A 164 4.53 -4.50 24.46
N SER A 165 5.52 -4.98 23.72
CA SER A 165 6.19 -6.25 24.03
C SER A 165 6.88 -6.17 25.41
N TYR A 166 7.45 -5.02 25.78
CA TYR A 166 8.01 -4.82 27.11
C TYR A 166 6.94 -4.78 28.21
N SER A 167 5.76 -4.22 27.92
CA SER A 167 4.62 -4.18 28.86
C SER A 167 3.94 -5.53 29.10
N ARG A 168 4.41 -6.64 28.48
CA ARG A 168 3.85 -8.01 28.60
C ARG A 168 2.37 -8.14 28.22
N SER A 169 1.82 -7.19 27.47
CA SER A 169 0.40 -7.22 27.09
C SER A 169 0.22 -7.94 25.76
N SER A 170 -0.11 -9.24 25.78
CA SER A 170 -0.16 -10.08 24.58
C SER A 170 -1.31 -9.75 23.63
N THR A 171 -2.47 -9.37 24.16
CA THR A 171 -3.68 -9.11 23.36
C THR A 171 -3.58 -7.83 22.53
N PRO A 172 -3.22 -6.65 23.10
CA PRO A 172 -3.06 -5.42 22.33
C PRO A 172 -1.94 -5.51 21.30
N VAL A 173 -0.84 -6.20 21.61
CA VAL A 173 0.24 -6.46 20.63
C VAL A 173 -0.30 -7.20 19.42
N THR A 174 -1.13 -8.23 19.64
CA THR A 174 -1.70 -9.04 18.56
C THR A 174 -2.62 -8.21 17.67
N TRP A 175 -3.48 -7.37 18.28
CA TRP A 175 -4.37 -6.49 17.54
C TRP A 175 -3.61 -5.39 16.79
N LEU A 176 -2.56 -4.84 17.39
CA LEU A 176 -1.70 -3.86 16.75
C LEU A 176 -0.97 -4.49 15.55
N ASP A 177 -0.41 -5.68 15.72
CA ASP A 177 0.23 -6.44 14.64
C ASP A 177 -0.75 -6.75 13.50
N TRP A 178 -2.00 -7.11 13.82
CA TRP A 178 -3.01 -7.39 12.80
C TRP A 178 -3.50 -6.11 12.11
N PHE A 179 -4.07 -5.17 12.86
CA PHE A 179 -4.71 -3.99 12.29
C PHE A 179 -3.67 -3.06 11.66
N ILE A 180 -2.65 -2.65 12.42
CA ILE A 180 -1.64 -1.73 11.90
C ILE A 180 -0.74 -2.49 10.94
N GLY A 181 -0.20 -3.65 11.31
CA GLY A 181 0.73 -4.37 10.45
C GLY A 181 0.12 -4.80 9.11
N THR A 182 -1.16 -5.19 9.07
CA THR A 182 -1.80 -5.70 7.85
C THR A 182 -2.55 -4.62 7.09
N ILE A 183 -3.47 -3.90 7.75
CA ILE A 183 -4.34 -2.93 7.07
C ILE A 183 -3.54 -1.71 6.65
N LEU A 184 -2.66 -1.18 7.52
CA LEU A 184 -1.83 -0.03 7.15
C LEU A 184 -0.86 -0.40 6.02
N ALA A 185 -0.28 -1.61 6.03
CA ALA A 185 0.60 -2.05 4.95
C ALA A 185 -0.14 -2.13 3.61
N ILE A 186 -1.37 -2.64 3.58
CA ILE A 186 -2.20 -2.68 2.37
C ILE A 186 -2.54 -1.26 1.90
N VAL A 187 -2.94 -0.37 2.81
CA VAL A 187 -3.27 1.03 2.48
C VAL A 187 -2.04 1.77 1.93
N LEU A 188 -0.89 1.64 2.58
CA LEU A 188 0.36 2.24 2.12
C LEU A 188 0.79 1.66 0.77
N TYR A 189 0.64 0.35 0.57
CA TYR A 189 0.91 -0.29 -0.70
C TYR A 189 0.04 0.29 -1.83
N ILE A 190 -1.27 0.39 -1.61
CA ILE A 190 -2.21 1.00 -2.58
C ILE A 190 -1.82 2.46 -2.84
N LEU A 191 -1.50 3.22 -1.79
CA LEU A 191 -1.06 4.61 -1.93
C LEU A 191 0.24 4.72 -2.74
N GLY A 192 1.17 3.77 -2.59
CA GLY A 192 2.38 3.67 -3.40
C GLY A 192 2.11 3.42 -4.88
N LEU A 193 1.03 2.73 -5.23
CA LEU A 193 0.63 2.58 -6.65
C LEU A 193 0.25 3.91 -7.30
N TYR A 194 -0.22 4.88 -6.50
CA TYR A 194 -0.52 6.23 -7.01
C TYR A 194 0.73 7.10 -7.19
N GLU A 195 1.90 6.70 -6.66
CA GLU A 195 3.16 7.45 -6.81
C GLU A 195 3.59 7.60 -8.27
N TYR A 196 3.34 6.57 -9.09
CA TYR A 196 3.83 6.52 -10.46
C TYR A 196 2.93 7.22 -11.49
N ASN A 197 1.71 7.58 -11.11
CA ASN A 197 0.78 8.23 -12.02
C ASN A 197 -0.19 9.14 -11.26
N SER A 198 0.39 10.12 -10.56
CA SER A 198 -0.41 11.16 -9.94
C SER A 198 -1.07 11.99 -11.03
N THR A 199 -2.33 11.67 -11.37
CA THR A 199 -3.22 12.67 -11.95
C THR A 199 -3.10 13.97 -11.16
N GLU A 200 -3.13 15.12 -11.84
CA GLU A 200 -2.85 16.47 -11.30
C GLU A 200 -3.46 16.77 -9.92
N LYS A 201 -4.54 16.08 -9.51
CA LYS A 201 -5.16 16.24 -8.19
C LYS A 201 -4.25 15.86 -7.01
N TRP A 202 -3.41 14.83 -7.15
CA TRP A 202 -2.49 14.37 -6.09
C TRP A 202 -1.03 14.72 -6.37
N ALA A 203 -0.79 15.45 -7.45
CA ALA A 203 0.52 16.00 -7.80
C ALA A 203 1.27 16.65 -6.61
N PRO A 204 0.63 17.44 -5.72
CA PRO A 204 1.34 18.05 -4.59
C PRO A 204 1.96 17.04 -3.61
N PHE A 205 1.44 15.82 -3.57
CA PHE A 205 1.93 14.76 -2.68
C PHE A 205 3.12 14.00 -3.29
N PHE A 206 3.19 13.92 -4.63
CA PHE A 206 4.11 13.03 -5.34
C PHE A 206 5.14 13.75 -6.23
N LEU A 207 4.89 14.99 -6.66
CA LEU A 207 5.81 15.70 -7.55
C LEU A 207 6.99 16.34 -6.79
N LYS A 208 8.17 15.96 -7.27
CA LYS A 208 9.51 16.36 -6.87
C LYS A 208 9.78 17.84 -7.18
N ASP A 209 10.42 18.50 -6.21
CA ASP A 209 11.12 19.79 -6.25
C ASP A 209 10.45 21.02 -6.88
N ARG A 210 9.93 21.90 -6.01
CA ARG A 210 9.95 23.36 -6.23
C ARG A 210 10.16 24.12 -4.93
N GLY A 211 11.34 24.13 -4.32
CA GLY A 211 11.68 25.12 -3.26
C GLY A 211 10.81 25.13 -1.97
N ILE A 212 9.87 24.19 -1.84
CA ILE A 212 8.87 23.98 -0.77
C ILE A 212 9.51 23.12 0.35
N SER A 213 10.71 23.46 0.81
CA SER A 213 11.36 22.71 1.91
C SER A 213 10.57 22.85 3.21
N THR A 214 10.01 24.02 3.47
CA THR A 214 9.33 24.33 4.74
C THR A 214 7.90 23.80 4.81
N VAL A 215 7.10 23.91 3.75
CA VAL A 215 5.70 23.44 3.79
C VAL A 215 5.64 21.91 3.77
N ILE A 216 6.55 21.25 3.05
CA ILE A 216 6.69 19.80 3.12
C ILE A 216 7.20 19.39 4.49
N ALA A 217 8.23 20.04 5.05
CA ALA A 217 8.67 19.74 6.41
C ALA A 217 7.58 19.96 7.46
N VAL A 218 6.77 21.01 7.33
CA VAL A 218 5.65 21.31 8.24
C VAL A 218 4.50 20.32 8.06
N SER A 219 4.14 19.95 6.83
CA SER A 219 3.10 18.94 6.61
C SER A 219 3.56 17.54 7.04
N GLN A 220 4.84 17.21 6.81
CA GLN A 220 5.47 16.00 7.35
C GLN A 220 5.43 16.02 8.87
N LEU A 221 5.86 17.12 9.50
CA LEU A 221 5.86 17.25 10.95
C LEU A 221 4.44 17.15 11.52
N LEU A 222 3.46 17.83 10.92
CA LEU A 222 2.06 17.75 11.35
C LEU A 222 1.47 16.36 11.17
N PHE A 223 1.82 15.68 10.08
CA PHE A 223 1.38 14.31 9.84
C PHE A 223 2.05 13.31 10.79
N VAL A 224 3.35 13.48 11.06
CA VAL A 224 4.08 12.74 12.10
C VAL A 224 3.40 12.97 13.45
N LEU A 225 3.13 14.23 13.80
CA LEU A 225 2.48 14.59 15.05
C LEU A 225 1.05 14.01 15.13
N ALA A 226 0.31 14.00 14.04
CA ALA A 226 -1.02 13.40 13.98
C ALA A 226 -0.96 11.87 14.13
N LEU A 227 0.01 11.20 13.50
CA LEU A 227 0.24 9.77 13.69
C LEU A 227 0.65 9.48 15.12
N VAL A 228 1.61 10.22 15.67
CA VAL A 228 2.06 10.07 17.06
C VAL A 228 0.90 10.35 18.03
N ALA A 229 0.10 11.38 17.81
CA ALA A 229 -1.08 11.68 18.62
C ALA A 229 -2.14 10.57 18.50
N PHE A 230 -2.35 10.02 17.31
CA PHE A 230 -3.23 8.87 17.09
C PHE A 230 -2.71 7.63 17.82
N PHE A 231 -1.40 7.36 17.76
CA PHE A 231 -0.77 6.28 18.49
C PHE A 231 -0.90 6.50 20.00
N ILE A 232 -0.59 7.69 20.51
CA ILE A 232 -0.76 8.05 21.94
C ILE A 232 -2.22 7.95 22.36
N SER A 233 -3.17 8.32 21.50
CA SER A 233 -4.60 8.17 21.77
C SER A 233 -5.00 6.70 21.84
N CYS A 234 -4.57 5.87 20.89
CA CYS A 234 -4.82 4.44 20.90
C CYS A 234 -4.19 3.77 22.13
N PHE A 235 -2.94 4.10 22.47
CA PHE A 235 -2.25 3.59 23.65
C PHE A 235 -2.88 4.11 24.95
N GLY A 236 -3.20 5.40 25.02
CA GLY A 236 -3.88 6.00 26.16
C GLY A 236 -5.24 5.36 26.41
N LEU A 237 -6.00 5.08 25.37
CA LEU A 237 -7.26 4.34 25.46
C LEU A 237 -7.03 2.90 25.97
N THR A 238 -5.96 2.22 25.57
CA THR A 238 -5.64 0.88 26.11
C THR A 238 -5.17 0.90 27.56
N ILE A 239 -4.50 1.97 28.02
CA ILE A 239 -4.06 2.13 29.42
C ILE A 239 -5.24 2.53 30.31
N ILE A 240 -6.12 3.40 29.83
CA ILE A 240 -7.37 3.76 30.50
C ILE A 240 -8.28 2.52 30.64
N TRP A 241 -8.23 1.61 29.66
CA TRP A 241 -8.95 0.33 29.71
C TRP A 241 -8.45 -0.60 30.85
N ASP A 242 -7.15 -0.59 31.14
CA ASP A 242 -6.50 -1.49 32.12
C ASP A 242 -6.73 -1.06 33.58
N THR A 243 -6.73 0.25 33.85
CA THR A 243 -6.79 0.77 35.23
C THR A 243 -8.14 0.60 35.93
N SER A 244 -9.22 0.35 35.18
CA SER A 244 -10.55 0.18 35.78
C SER A 244 -10.85 -1.23 36.26
N GLY A 245 -10.07 -2.25 35.85
CA GLY A 245 -10.27 -3.67 36.21
C GLY A 245 -11.66 -4.25 35.87
N LYS A 246 -12.54 -3.45 35.28
CA LYS A 246 -13.94 -3.74 34.99
C LYS A 246 -14.36 -2.93 33.77
N LEU A 247 -14.15 -3.51 32.59
CA LEU A 247 -15.16 -3.38 31.56
C LEU A 247 -15.38 -4.71 30.84
N HIS A 248 -16.57 -5.25 31.11
CA HIS A 248 -17.20 -6.33 30.40
C HIS A 248 -16.98 -6.21 28.89
N VAL A 249 -16.35 -7.23 28.29
CA VAL A 249 -16.97 -8.21 27.38
C VAL A 249 -17.79 -7.67 26.18
N ILE A 250 -17.91 -6.37 25.92
CA ILE A 250 -18.85 -5.85 24.90
C ILE A 250 -18.22 -5.78 23.51
N LEU A 251 -16.93 -5.44 23.38
CA LEU A 251 -16.26 -5.54 22.06
C LEU A 251 -15.75 -6.96 21.78
N GLY A 252 -15.42 -7.70 22.85
CA GLY A 252 -15.20 -9.14 22.78
C GLY A 252 -16.46 -9.88 22.32
N ARG A 253 -17.66 -9.55 22.82
CA ARG A 253 -18.93 -10.20 22.41
C ARG A 253 -19.41 -9.87 21.00
N MET A 254 -18.96 -8.77 20.40
CA MET A 254 -19.39 -8.46 19.03
C MET A 254 -18.66 -9.32 17.99
N ILE A 255 -17.50 -9.91 18.34
CA ILE A 255 -16.76 -10.85 17.47
C ILE A 255 -16.67 -12.27 18.07
N THR A 256 -16.82 -12.45 19.39
CA THR A 256 -17.20 -13.75 19.99
C THR A 256 -18.72 -13.96 19.90
N PHE A 257 -19.30 -13.65 18.74
CA PHE A 257 -20.54 -14.30 18.34
C PHE A 257 -20.19 -15.78 18.09
N GLU A 258 -20.37 -16.57 19.15
CA GLU A 258 -20.90 -17.93 19.04
C GLU A 258 -19.97 -18.99 18.41
N VAL A 259 -18.75 -19.12 18.93
CA VAL A 259 -18.04 -20.42 18.94
C VAL A 259 -18.19 -21.07 20.32
N THR A 260 -19.40 -21.01 20.88
CA THR A 260 -19.79 -21.85 22.02
C THR A 260 -20.30 -23.18 21.49
N LYS A 261 -19.37 -24.11 21.32
CA LYS A 261 -19.42 -25.48 21.88
C LYS A 261 -20.75 -26.26 21.77
N HIS A 262 -21.49 -26.13 20.67
CA HIS A 262 -22.38 -27.19 20.21
C HIS A 262 -22.22 -27.36 18.70
N GLY A 263 -21.85 -28.57 18.30
CA GLY A 263 -21.53 -28.91 16.92
C GLY A 263 -22.66 -28.60 15.95
N ASN A 264 -22.26 -28.33 14.70
CA ASN A 264 -23.08 -28.14 13.51
C ASN A 264 -23.84 -26.81 13.37
N LEU A 265 -23.10 -25.73 13.09
CA LEU A 265 -23.41 -24.57 12.23
C LEU A 265 -22.22 -23.59 12.49
N SER A 266 -21.56 -22.91 11.57
CA SER A 266 -21.98 -22.22 10.35
C SER A 266 -20.72 -21.81 9.59
N ASN A 267 -20.50 -22.34 8.38
CA ASN A 267 -19.52 -21.81 7.41
C ASN A 267 -20.05 -20.57 6.65
N SER A 268 -21.28 -20.13 6.95
CA SER A 268 -21.97 -19.10 6.18
C SER A 268 -21.66 -17.69 6.68
N LEU A 269 -21.46 -17.49 7.98
CA LEU A 269 -21.29 -16.15 8.56
C LEU A 269 -19.91 -15.54 8.30
N ALA A 270 -18.86 -16.36 8.28
CA ALA A 270 -17.52 -15.90 7.89
C ALA A 270 -17.46 -15.39 6.44
N ARG A 271 -18.33 -15.91 5.55
CA ARG A 271 -18.41 -15.44 4.16
C ARG A 271 -18.99 -14.03 4.05
N TYR A 272 -19.97 -13.68 4.89
CA TYR A 272 -20.62 -12.36 4.83
C TYR A 272 -19.73 -11.23 5.36
N ALA A 273 -18.97 -11.47 6.44
CA ALA A 273 -18.06 -10.45 6.99
C ALA A 273 -16.92 -10.10 6.02
N ILE A 274 -16.42 -11.09 5.25
CA ILE A 274 -15.41 -10.86 4.21
C ILE A 274 -16.01 -10.06 3.06
N LEU A 275 -17.22 -10.41 2.59
CA LEU A 275 -17.88 -9.70 1.49
C LEU A 275 -18.20 -8.24 1.82
N ASP A 276 -18.57 -7.92 3.06
CA ASP A 276 -18.93 -6.56 3.46
C ASP A 276 -17.70 -5.65 3.60
N PHE A 277 -16.55 -6.22 4.02
CA PHE A 277 -15.26 -5.54 4.01
C PHE A 277 -14.80 -5.21 2.58
N PHE A 278 -14.93 -6.16 1.64
CA PHE A 278 -14.64 -5.91 0.23
C PHE A 278 -15.55 -4.82 -0.37
N ARG A 279 -16.83 -4.77 0.03
CA ARG A 279 -17.78 -3.76 -0.45
C ARG A 279 -17.40 -2.33 -0.02
N HIS A 280 -16.88 -2.12 1.19
CA HIS A 280 -16.47 -0.79 1.65
C HIS A 280 -15.12 -0.34 1.07
N CYS A 281 -14.18 -1.26 0.83
CA CYS A 281 -12.86 -0.90 0.31
C CYS A 281 -12.83 -0.61 -1.20
N PHE A 282 -13.77 -1.13 -1.98
CA PHE A 282 -13.76 -1.01 -3.45
C PHE A 282 -14.79 -0.02 -4.03
N CYS A 283 -15.52 0.73 -3.19
CA CYS A 283 -16.51 1.73 -3.61
C CYS A 283 -16.01 3.19 -3.63
N PHE A 284 -14.69 3.43 -3.62
CA PHE A 284 -14.08 4.75 -3.79
C PHE A 284 -13.60 5.00 -5.23
#